data_AF-A0A6A6Y3U5-F1
#
_entry.id   AF-A0A6A6Y3U5-F1
#
_cell.length_a   1.000
_cell.length_b   1.000
_cell.length_c   1.000
_cell.angle_alpha   90.00
_cell.angle_beta   90.00
_cell.angle_gamma   90.00
#
_symmetry.space_group_name_H-M   'P 1'
#
loop_
_entity.id
_entity.type
_entity.pdbx_description
1 polymer ?
#
loop_
_entity_poly.entity_id
_entity_poly.type
_entity_poly.pdbx_seq_one_letter_code
_entity_poly.pdbx_strand_id
1 'polypeptide(L)'
;MSFTTYNVYRIEYELGLQDPLMEQPTKRYHNVIFIETDVNGRGRKLQVTGAIGDLNGMVFVEEQGLKPENTDGFWRKSYLGQIQASDYGKVVELLKGLDPPPRQRIFDTTTMAWQKCKPDGTLYGPQEEVPPYRKCTEWTLEEAIPALIKSGFLHAHGVALQRE
;
A
#
# COMPACT_ATOMS: atom_id res chain seq x y z
N MET A 1 0.21 -5.06 33.48
CA MET A 1 1.32 -5.08 32.50
C MET A 1 1.20 -3.85 31.60
N SER A 2 2.27 -3.10 31.36
CA SER A 2 2.21 -1.96 30.41
C SER A 2 2.15 -2.53 28.99
N PHE A 3 1.01 -2.37 28.33
CA PHE A 3 0.86 -2.72 26.93
C PHE A 3 1.56 -1.68 26.06
N THR A 4 2.66 -2.07 25.41
CA THR A 4 3.27 -1.23 24.39
C THR A 4 2.34 -1.17 23.18
N THR A 5 1.97 0.03 22.74
CA THR A 5 1.17 0.25 21.53
C THR A 5 2.02 0.88 20.45
N TYR A 6 1.67 0.62 19.19
CA TYR A 6 2.29 1.25 18.03
C TYR A 6 1.29 2.11 17.28
N ASN A 7 1.70 3.33 16.94
CA ASN A 7 0.91 4.20 16.11
C ASN A 7 0.98 3.73 14.65
N VAL A 8 -0.16 3.75 13.99
CA VAL A 8 -0.29 3.38 12.57
C VAL A 8 -0.71 4.60 11.78
N TYR A 9 -0.01 4.84 10.68
CA TYR A 9 -0.22 5.97 9.78
C TYR A 9 -0.34 5.50 8.34
N ARG A 10 -1.10 6.24 7.54
CA ARG A 10 -0.95 6.28 6.09
C ARG A 10 0.05 7.38 5.75
N ILE A 11 1.09 7.03 5.01
CA ILE A 11 2.05 7.99 4.47
C ILE A 11 1.84 8.09 2.96
N GLU A 12 1.84 9.32 2.47
CA GLU A 12 1.79 9.67 1.05
C GLU A 12 3.15 10.22 0.65
N TYR A 13 3.75 9.63 -0.40
CA TYR A 13 4.97 10.10 -1.02
C TYR A 13 4.70 10.59 -2.44
N GLU A 14 5.35 11.68 -2.84
CA GLU A 14 5.36 12.15 -4.21
C GLU A 14 5.96 11.09 -5.14
N LEU A 15 5.28 10.84 -6.25
CA LEU A 15 5.84 10.01 -7.32
C LEU A 15 6.82 10.86 -8.14
N GLY A 16 8.02 10.33 -8.40
CA GLY A 16 8.99 10.98 -9.28
C GLY A 16 8.47 11.16 -10.72
N LEU A 17 7.59 10.27 -11.17
CA LEU A 17 6.86 10.40 -12.43
C LEU A 17 5.42 9.91 -12.26
N GLN A 18 4.46 10.74 -12.68
CA GLN A 18 3.06 10.35 -12.79
C GLN A 18 2.90 9.40 -13.97
N ASP A 19 2.13 8.32 -13.80
CA ASP A 19 1.89 7.36 -14.88
C ASP A 19 0.96 7.97 -15.93
N PRO A 20 1.43 8.24 -17.16
CA PRO A 20 0.65 8.96 -18.16
C PRO A 20 -0.54 8.15 -18.70
N LEU A 21 -0.56 6.83 -18.45
CA LEU A 21 -1.63 5.93 -18.89
C LEU A 21 -2.70 5.74 -17.81
N MET A 22 -2.52 6.33 -16.62
CA MET A 22 -3.59 6.45 -15.65
C MET A 22 -4.49 7.61 -16.05
N GLU A 23 -5.75 7.31 -16.37
CA GLU A 23 -6.77 8.32 -16.67
C GLU A 23 -7.16 9.09 -15.39
N GLN A 24 -6.46 10.16 -15.00
CA GLN A 24 -6.83 10.91 -13.79
C GLN A 24 -6.58 12.43 -13.89
N PRO A 25 -7.50 13.26 -13.34
CA PRO A 25 -7.36 14.72 -13.31
C PRO A 25 -6.48 15.24 -12.16
N THR A 26 -6.01 14.38 -11.24
CA THR A 26 -5.30 14.79 -10.02
C THR A 26 -3.98 14.04 -9.81
N LYS A 27 -3.01 14.72 -9.17
CA LYS A 27 -1.69 14.16 -8.83
C LYS A 27 -1.86 12.97 -7.87
N ARG A 28 -1.25 11.84 -8.20
CA ARG A 28 -1.24 10.63 -7.36
C ARG A 28 0.03 10.57 -6.50
N TYR A 29 -0.10 9.89 -5.37
CA TYR A 29 0.96 9.64 -4.41
C TYR A 29 1.16 8.14 -4.23
N HIS A 30 2.39 7.73 -3.93
CA HIS A 30 2.68 6.39 -3.43
C HIS A 30 2.19 6.30 -1.98
N ASN A 31 1.32 5.35 -1.69
CA ASN A 31 0.72 5.18 -0.38
C ASN A 31 1.37 4.01 0.36
N VAL A 32 1.66 4.22 1.65
CA VAL A 32 2.33 3.25 2.51
C VAL A 32 1.64 3.20 3.86
N ILE A 33 1.44 2.00 4.42
CA ILE A 33 1.08 1.83 5.83
C ILE A 33 2.37 1.86 6.63
N PHE A 34 2.49 2.81 7.55
CA PHE A 34 3.66 2.97 8.42
C PHE A 34 3.27 2.68 9.86
N ILE A 35 3.98 1.73 10.47
CA ILE A 35 3.84 1.39 11.88
C ILE A 35 5.05 1.93 12.63
N GLU A 36 4.83 2.89 13.51
CA GLU A 36 5.87 3.53 14.32
C GLU A 36 6.22 2.60 15.50
N THR A 37 7.34 1.89 15.37
CA THR A 37 7.77 0.84 16.33
C THR A 37 8.95 1.27 17.21
N ASP A 38 9.56 2.43 16.93
CA ASP A 38 10.72 2.99 17.64
C ASP A 38 10.37 4.37 18.21
N VAL A 39 10.87 4.66 19.41
CA VAL A 39 10.71 5.93 20.12
C VAL A 39 11.21 7.15 19.34
N ASN A 40 12.14 6.94 18.41
CA ASN A 40 12.69 8.01 17.57
C ASN A 40 11.80 8.36 16.35
N GLY A 41 10.59 7.80 16.28
CA GLY A 41 9.67 7.96 15.15
C GLY A 41 10.04 7.11 13.93
N ARG A 42 10.98 6.17 14.10
CA ARG A 42 11.28 5.14 13.09
C ARG A 42 10.25 4.03 13.17
N GLY A 43 10.17 3.23 12.12
CA GLY A 43 9.10 2.26 12.03
C GLY A 43 9.29 1.22 10.95
N ARG A 44 8.17 0.62 10.58
CA ARG A 44 8.06 -0.41 9.54
C ARG A 44 7.10 0.09 8.47
N LYS A 45 7.54 0.04 7.22
CA LYS A 45 6.73 0.35 6.04
C LYS A 45 6.17 -0.95 5.49
N LEU A 46 4.85 -1.02 5.37
CA LEU A 46 4.09 -2.11 4.76
C LEU A 46 3.42 -1.55 3.50
N GLN A 47 3.82 -2.09 2.36
CA GLN A 47 3.44 -1.52 1.05
C GLN A 47 3.53 -2.59 -0.04
N VAL A 48 3.01 -2.24 -1.22
CA VAL A 48 3.34 -2.95 -2.45
C VAL A 48 4.24 -2.08 -3.33
N THR A 49 5.28 -2.68 -3.89
CA THR A 49 6.30 -2.01 -4.73
C THR A 49 6.43 -2.70 -6.09
N GLY A 50 7.11 -2.08 -7.04
CA GLY A 50 7.23 -2.58 -8.43
C GLY A 50 6.27 -1.89 -9.39
N ALA A 51 6.12 -2.44 -10.60
CA ALA A 51 5.26 -1.87 -11.62
C ALA A 51 4.24 -2.89 -12.14
N ILE A 52 3.06 -2.38 -12.51
CA ILE A 52 2.00 -3.17 -13.16
C ILE A 52 2.35 -3.63 -14.58
N GLY A 53 3.54 -3.28 -15.09
CA GLY A 53 4.10 -3.81 -16.34
C GLY A 53 5.04 -4.99 -16.14
N ASP A 54 5.52 -5.20 -14.91
CA ASP A 54 6.49 -6.25 -14.58
C ASP A 54 5.82 -7.63 -14.64
N LEU A 55 6.61 -8.67 -14.87
CA LEU A 55 6.09 -10.04 -15.02
C LEU A 55 5.29 -10.50 -13.79
N ASN A 56 5.76 -10.15 -12.59
CA ASN A 56 5.10 -10.47 -11.33
C ASN A 56 4.15 -9.37 -10.86
N GLY A 57 3.96 -8.30 -11.64
CA GLY A 57 3.29 -7.10 -11.19
C GLY A 57 4.01 -6.46 -9.99
N MET A 58 3.21 -5.88 -9.10
CA MET A 58 3.70 -5.34 -7.84
C MET A 58 3.80 -6.45 -6.78
N VAL A 59 4.66 -6.26 -5.79
CA VAL A 59 4.92 -7.23 -4.72
C VAL A 59 4.86 -6.56 -3.35
N PHE A 60 4.29 -7.28 -2.37
CA PHE A 60 4.27 -6.85 -0.98
C PHE A 60 5.70 -6.83 -0.41
N VAL A 61 6.02 -5.75 0.30
CA VAL A 61 7.31 -5.55 0.98
C VAL A 61 7.06 -4.99 2.37
N GLU A 62 7.71 -5.60 3.35
CA GLU A 62 7.92 -5.04 4.67
C GLU A 62 9.37 -4.56 4.78
N GLU A 63 9.58 -3.27 5.06
CA GLU A 63 10.91 -2.71 5.20
C GLU A 63 11.04 -1.80 6.43
N GLN A 64 12.26 -1.64 6.92
CA GLN A 64 12.53 -0.66 7.96
C GLN A 64 12.43 0.75 7.38
N GLY A 65 11.67 1.62 8.03
CA GLY A 65 11.52 3.02 7.65
C GLY A 65 12.19 3.96 8.64
N LEU A 66 12.83 5.00 8.11
CA LEU A 66 13.13 6.20 8.87
C LEU A 66 11.82 6.92 9.23
N LYS A 67 11.93 7.96 10.06
CA LYS A 67 10.84 8.90 10.27
C LYS A 67 10.38 9.46 8.91
N PRO A 68 9.09 9.33 8.51
CA PRO A 68 8.63 9.69 7.17
C PRO A 68 9.01 11.12 6.74
N GLU A 69 8.92 12.07 7.66
CA GLU A 69 9.24 13.48 7.44
C GLU A 69 10.70 13.73 7.05
N ASN A 70 11.59 12.76 7.30
CA ASN A 70 13.02 12.83 6.97
C ASN A 70 13.38 12.08 5.67
N THR A 71 12.38 11.67 4.89
CA THR A 71 12.61 10.89 3.66
C THR A 71 12.17 11.66 2.42
N ASP A 72 12.91 11.46 1.33
CA ASP A 72 12.65 12.15 0.07
C ASP A 72 11.25 11.84 -0.47
N GLY A 73 10.62 12.88 -1.03
CA GLY A 73 9.28 12.78 -1.56
C GLY A 73 8.18 12.70 -0.49
N PHE A 74 8.46 12.84 0.80
CA PHE A 74 7.40 12.91 1.81
C PHE A 74 6.41 14.03 1.49
N TRP A 75 5.12 13.68 1.40
CA TRP A 75 4.05 14.63 1.15
C TRP A 75 3.14 14.80 2.37
N ARG A 76 2.62 13.69 2.91
CA ARG A 76 1.63 13.74 3.98
C ARG A 76 1.69 12.52 4.89
N LYS A 77 1.45 12.75 6.18
CA LYS A 77 1.23 11.72 7.22
C LYS A 77 -0.20 11.84 7.74
N SER A 78 -0.96 10.76 7.70
CA SER A 78 -2.34 10.69 8.18
C SER A 78 -2.47 9.58 9.22
N TYR A 79 -2.90 9.91 10.43
CA TYR A 79 -3.06 8.94 11.51
C TYR A 79 -4.27 8.03 11.26
N LEU A 80 -4.08 6.72 11.44
CA LEU A 80 -5.12 5.70 11.26
C LEU A 80 -5.60 5.11 12.59
N GLY A 81 -4.74 5.03 13.59
CA GLY A 81 -5.05 4.43 14.89
C GLY A 81 -3.83 3.85 15.58
N GLN A 82 -4.05 3.00 16.57
CA GLN A 82 -3.00 2.22 17.23
C GLN A 82 -3.26 0.73 17.12
N ILE A 83 -2.19 -0.05 17.15
CA ILE A 83 -2.24 -1.50 17.35
C ILE A 83 -1.53 -1.84 18.66
N GLN A 84 -1.87 -2.99 19.23
CA GLN A 84 -1.05 -3.61 20.26
C GLN A 84 0.27 -4.09 19.67
N ALA A 85 1.39 -3.89 20.36
CA ALA A 85 2.69 -4.36 19.88
C ALA A 85 2.71 -5.89 19.69
N SER A 86 1.97 -6.63 20.52
CA SER A 86 1.81 -8.09 20.40
C SER A 86 1.06 -8.52 19.13
N ASP A 87 0.27 -7.63 18.52
CA ASP A 87 -0.48 -7.92 17.29
C ASP A 87 0.27 -7.50 16.02
N TYR A 88 1.47 -6.90 16.14
CA TYR A 88 2.29 -6.49 15.00
C TYR A 88 2.47 -7.60 13.97
N GLY A 89 2.86 -8.81 14.40
CA GLY A 89 3.04 -9.96 13.50
C GLY A 89 1.77 -10.33 12.74
N LYS A 90 0.62 -10.32 13.43
CA LYS A 90 -0.69 -10.62 12.81
C LYS A 90 -1.11 -9.56 11.80
N VAL A 91 -0.80 -8.29 12.07
CA VAL A 91 -1.03 -7.19 11.12
C VAL A 91 -0.19 -7.38 9.86
N VAL A 92 1.09 -7.73 9.99
CA VAL A 92 1.95 -8.04 8.84
C VAL A 92 1.40 -9.22 8.05
N GLU A 93 1.02 -10.31 8.71
CA GLU A 93 0.46 -11.50 8.06
C GLU A 93 -0.86 -11.19 7.33
N LEU A 94 -1.75 -10.41 7.96
CA LEU A 94 -3.00 -9.94 7.35
C LEU A 94 -2.73 -9.18 6.06
N LEU A 95 -1.85 -8.18 6.09
CA LEU A 95 -1.56 -7.35 4.93
C LEU A 95 -0.79 -8.12 3.85
N LYS A 96 0.12 -9.01 4.24
CA LYS A 96 0.84 -9.90 3.32
C LYS A 96 -0.10 -10.90 2.63
N GLY A 97 -1.21 -11.26 3.27
CA GLY A 97 -2.24 -12.14 2.72
C GLY A 97 -3.15 -11.46 1.68
N LEU A 98 -3.06 -10.15 1.48
CA LEU A 98 -3.79 -9.44 0.43
C LEU A 98 -3.06 -9.52 -0.90
N ASP A 99 -3.79 -9.87 -1.97
CA ASP A 99 -3.20 -10.00 -3.30
C ASP A 99 -2.64 -8.65 -3.80
N PRO A 100 -1.32 -8.56 -4.05
CA PRO A 100 -0.74 -7.34 -4.58
C PRO A 100 -1.25 -7.09 -6.02
N PRO A 101 -1.18 -5.84 -6.52
CA PRO A 101 -1.56 -5.54 -7.89
C PRO A 101 -0.81 -6.40 -8.92
N PRO A 102 -1.50 -7.24 -9.72
CA PRO A 102 -0.83 -8.10 -10.68
C PRO A 102 -0.33 -7.28 -11.87
N ARG A 103 0.33 -7.98 -12.80
CA ARG A 103 0.59 -7.44 -14.13
C ARG A 103 -0.73 -7.06 -14.81
N GLN A 104 -0.78 -5.87 -15.37
CA GLN A 104 -1.97 -5.30 -16.01
C GLN A 104 -1.68 -4.64 -17.35
N ARG A 105 -0.41 -4.51 -17.75
CA ARG A 105 -0.04 -4.06 -19.09
C ARG A 105 1.23 -4.69 -19.61
N ILE A 106 1.32 -4.77 -20.93
CA ILE A 106 2.52 -5.19 -21.66
C ILE A 106 2.88 -4.12 -22.69
N PHE A 107 4.16 -4.00 -23.03
CA PHE A 107 4.59 -3.16 -24.14
C PHE A 107 4.51 -3.98 -25.42
N ASP A 108 3.62 -3.59 -26.33
CA ASP A 108 3.54 -4.19 -27.66
C ASP A 108 4.53 -3.49 -28.59
N THR A 109 5.57 -4.22 -29.01
CA THR A 109 6.62 -3.74 -29.92
C THR A 109 6.12 -3.48 -31.34
N THR A 110 4.96 -4.03 -31.72
CA THR A 110 4.37 -3.83 -33.05
C THR A 110 3.67 -2.48 -33.13
N THR A 111 2.87 -2.15 -32.11
CA THR A 111 2.18 -0.86 -32.03
C THR A 111 3.00 0.22 -31.34
N MET A 112 4.15 -0.14 -30.74
CA MET A 112 5.00 0.73 -29.94
C MET A 112 4.25 1.41 -28.79
N ALA A 113 3.30 0.69 -28.20
CA ALA A 113 2.41 1.20 -27.17
C ALA A 113 2.23 0.20 -26.03
N TRP A 114 1.95 0.74 -24.84
CA TRP A 114 1.51 -0.07 -23.71
C TRP A 114 0.05 -0.47 -23.89
N GLN A 115 -0.23 -1.77 -23.80
CA GLN A 115 -1.57 -2.33 -23.91
C GLN A 115 -1.96 -3.01 -22.61
N LYS A 116 -3.22 -2.86 -22.21
CA LYS A 116 -3.75 -3.56 -21.04
C LYS A 116 -3.76 -5.07 -21.28
N CYS A 117 -3.39 -5.82 -20.26
CA CYS A 117 -3.34 -7.28 -20.29
C CYS A 117 -3.96 -7.86 -19.03
N LYS A 118 -4.34 -9.14 -19.12
CA LYS A 118 -4.71 -9.98 -17.98
C LYS A 118 -3.45 -10.31 -17.16
N PRO A 119 -3.60 -10.84 -15.93
CA PRO A 119 -2.46 -11.20 -15.08
C PRO A 119 -1.47 -12.18 -15.71
N ASP A 120 -1.94 -13.05 -16.62
CA ASP A 120 -1.09 -14.00 -17.37
C ASP A 120 -0.33 -13.34 -18.55
N GLY A 121 -0.54 -12.05 -18.79
CA GLY A 121 0.08 -11.29 -19.88
C GLY A 121 -0.67 -11.36 -21.21
N THR A 122 -1.77 -12.11 -21.31
CA THR A 122 -2.63 -12.12 -22.51
C THR A 122 -3.43 -10.82 -22.63
N LEU A 123 -3.64 -10.35 -23.86
CA LEU A 123 -4.41 -9.13 -24.10
C LEU A 123 -5.90 -9.38 -23.93
N TYR A 124 -6.62 -8.31 -23.58
CA TYR A 124 -8.08 -8.34 -23.57
C TYR A 124 -8.64 -8.39 -25.01
N GLY A 125 -9.71 -9.17 -25.20
CA GLY A 125 -10.42 -9.27 -26.46
C GLY A 125 -11.34 -8.08 -26.75
N PRO A 126 -11.85 -7.91 -27.99
CA PRO A 126 -12.65 -6.75 -28.40
C PRO A 126 -13.98 -6.57 -27.64
N GLN A 127 -14.50 -7.64 -27.05
CA GLN A 127 -15.76 -7.65 -26.28
C GLN A 127 -15.54 -7.90 -24.79
N GLU A 128 -14.29 -8.03 -24.35
CA GLU A 128 -13.99 -8.23 -22.94
C GLU A 128 -14.00 -6.89 -22.20
N GLU A 129 -14.58 -6.90 -21.00
CA GLU A 129 -14.50 -5.75 -20.12
C GLU A 129 -13.06 -5.59 -19.62
N VAL A 130 -12.51 -4.40 -19.84
CA VAL A 130 -11.14 -4.08 -19.45
C VAL A 130 -11.16 -3.29 -18.14
N PRO A 131 -10.69 -3.87 -17.02
CA PRO A 131 -10.76 -3.20 -15.74
C PRO A 131 -9.88 -1.93 -15.71
N PRO A 132 -10.18 -0.99 -14.80
CA PRO A 132 -9.29 0.13 -14.52
C PRO A 132 -7.97 -0.39 -13.93
N TYR A 133 -6.91 0.40 -14.07
CA TYR A 133 -5.64 0.06 -13.45
C TYR A 133 -5.74 0.14 -11.93
N ARG A 134 -5.24 -0.91 -11.27
CA ARG A 134 -5.06 -1.02 -9.84
C ARG A 134 -3.57 -0.93 -9.52
N LYS A 135 -3.13 0.04 -8.71
CA LYS A 135 -1.72 0.19 -8.30
C LYS A 135 -1.60 0.18 -6.77
N CYS A 136 -0.46 0.60 -6.24
CA CYS A 136 -0.22 0.68 -4.79
C CYS A 136 -1.27 1.49 -4.03
N THR A 137 -1.79 2.56 -4.64
CA THR A 137 -2.82 3.40 -4.02
C THR A 137 -4.12 2.64 -3.82
N GLU A 138 -4.63 1.96 -4.84
CA GLU A 138 -5.85 1.15 -4.74
C GLU A 138 -5.65 0.03 -3.71
N TRP A 139 -4.55 -0.72 -3.80
CA TRP A 139 -4.22 -1.75 -2.80
C TRP A 139 -4.20 -1.19 -1.37
N THR A 140 -3.64 0.01 -1.17
CA THR A 140 -3.54 0.58 0.17
C THR A 140 -4.87 1.13 0.68
N LEU A 141 -5.57 1.92 -0.14
CA LEU A 141 -6.75 2.68 0.26
C LEU A 141 -8.01 1.83 0.28
N GLU A 142 -8.17 0.95 -0.70
CA GLU A 142 -9.40 0.20 -0.93
C GLU A 142 -9.37 -1.18 -0.27
N GLU A 143 -8.19 -1.70 0.05
CA GLU A 143 -8.03 -3.05 0.58
C GLU A 143 -7.27 -3.10 1.90
N ALA A 144 -6.02 -2.65 1.94
CA ALA A 144 -5.17 -2.80 3.12
C ALA A 144 -5.71 -2.05 4.34
N ILE A 145 -6.05 -0.77 4.20
CA ILE A 145 -6.65 0.01 5.29
C ILE A 145 -8.01 -0.57 5.71
N PRO A 146 -8.96 -0.86 4.80
CA PRO A 146 -10.22 -1.51 5.16
C PRO A 146 -10.05 -2.89 5.82
N ALA A 147 -9.12 -3.72 5.36
CA ALA A 147 -8.82 -5.02 5.97
C ALA A 147 -8.30 -4.85 7.40
N LEU A 148 -7.39 -3.90 7.61
CA LEU A 148 -6.85 -3.58 8.93
C LEU A 148 -7.95 -3.08 9.88
N ILE A 149 -8.87 -2.24 9.42
CA ILE A 149 -10.02 -1.80 10.21
C ILE A 149 -10.94 -2.98 10.56
N LYS A 150 -11.29 -3.82 9.57
CA LYS A 150 -12.18 -4.97 9.75
C LYS A 150 -11.60 -6.06 10.64
N SER A 151 -10.28 -6.16 10.74
CA SER A 151 -9.60 -7.15 11.58
C SER A 151 -9.80 -6.95 13.08
N GLY A 152 -10.13 -5.73 13.50
CA GLY A 152 -10.20 -5.35 14.91
C GLY A 152 -8.84 -5.10 15.58
N PHE A 153 -7.71 -5.27 14.88
CA PHE A 153 -6.38 -4.95 15.43
C PHE A 153 -6.13 -3.44 15.54
N LEU A 154 -6.75 -2.64 14.66
CA LEU A 154 -6.56 -1.20 14.62
C LEU A 154 -7.63 -0.48 15.44
N HIS A 155 -7.17 0.23 16.47
CA HIS A 155 -8.01 1.01 17.37
C HIS A 155 -7.92 2.50 17.00
N ALA A 156 -8.95 3.01 16.32
CA ALA A 156 -8.97 4.39 15.80
C ALA A 156 -8.83 5.48 16.89
N HIS A 157 -9.35 5.21 18.09
CA HIS A 157 -9.30 6.13 19.24
C HIS A 157 -8.18 5.78 20.24
N GLY A 158 -7.23 4.93 19.83
CA GLY A 158 -6.20 4.38 20.71
C GLY A 158 -6.67 3.11 21.41
N VAL A 159 -5.72 2.33 21.92
CA VAL A 159 -6.06 1.10 22.64
C VAL A 159 -6.43 1.45 24.08
N ALA A 160 -7.65 1.10 24.50
CA ALA A 160 -8.12 1.39 25.85
C ALA A 160 -7.17 0.74 26.88
N LEU A 161 -6.57 1.57 27.73
CA LEU A 161 -5.94 1.10 28.96
C LEU A 161 -7.07 0.60 29.86
N GLN A 162 -7.34 -0.71 29.87
CA GLN A 162 -8.20 -1.28 30.91
C GLN A 162 -7.50 -1.04 32.26
N ARG A 163 -8.11 -0.20 33.09
CA ARG A 163 -7.74 -0.06 34.50
C ARG A 163 -8.20 -1.34 35.20
N GLU A 164 -7.25 -2.01 35.86
CA GLU A 164 -7.51 -3.12 36.79
C GLU A 164 -8.43 -2.67 37.94
#